data_AF-A0A412Y9W3-F1
#
_entry.id   AF-A0A412Y9W3-F1
#
_cell.length_a   1.000
_cell.length_b   1.000
_cell.length_c   1.000
_cell.angle_alpha   90.00
_cell.angle_beta   90.00
_cell.angle_gamma   90.00
#
_symmetry.space_group_name_H-M   'P 1'
#
loop_
_entity.id
_entity.type
_entity.pdbx_description
1 polymer ?
#
loop_
_entity_poly.entity_id
_entity_poly.type
_entity_poly.pdbx_seq_one_letter_code
_entity_poly.pdbx_strand_id
1 'polypeptide(L)'
;MLANQIKYVTLHLTQFIIEYNMANLNCIKAVLAEKGIMSKWLAKTLQKDPATVSKWCNNHSQPDLYTLARIAEVLDVDIHRLICHTKEK
;
A
#
# COMPACT_ATOMS: atom_id res chain seq x y z
N MET A 1 16.39 35.97 -0.48
CA MET A 1 16.48 35.10 0.72
C MET A 1 15.21 34.32 0.98
N LEU A 2 14.02 34.95 1.08
CA LEU A 2 12.75 34.25 1.36
C LEU A 2 12.39 33.15 0.35
N ALA A 3 12.55 33.41 -0.96
CA ALA A 3 12.22 32.43 -2.00
C ALA A 3 13.06 31.14 -1.93
N ASN A 4 14.34 31.24 -1.52
CA ASN A 4 15.19 30.06 -1.31
C ASN A 4 14.77 29.28 -0.06
N GLN A 5 14.35 29.97 1.00
CA GLN A 5 13.83 29.32 2.22
C GLN A 5 12.53 28.57 1.91
N ILE A 6 11.61 29.17 1.17
CA ILE A 6 10.37 28.52 0.71
C ILE A 6 10.70 27.30 -0.15
N LYS A 7 11.62 27.44 -1.12
CA LYS A 7 12.03 26.31 -2.00
C LYS A 7 12.61 25.14 -1.19
N TYR A 8 13.43 25.42 -0.17
CA TYR A 8 14.02 24.40 0.68
C TYR A 8 12.97 23.67 1.53
N VAL A 9 12.04 24.42 2.14
CA VAL A 9 10.92 23.86 2.91
C VAL A 9 10.04 22.98 2.03
N THR A 10 9.68 23.45 0.83
CA THR A 10 8.86 22.66 -0.11
C THR A 10 9.58 21.37 -0.52
N LEU A 11 10.88 21.44 -0.83
CA LEU A 11 11.68 20.26 -1.18
C LEU A 11 11.70 19.22 -0.05
N HIS A 12 11.97 19.65 1.18
CA HIS A 12 11.99 18.75 2.33
C HIS A 12 10.62 18.14 2.65
N LEU A 13 9.54 18.92 2.54
CA LEU A 13 8.18 18.42 2.74
C LEU A 13 7.81 17.41 1.65
N THR A 14 8.15 17.67 0.39
CA THR A 14 7.89 16.70 -0.69
C THR A 14 8.69 15.42 -0.50
N GLN A 15 9.95 15.51 -0.07
CA GLN A 15 10.79 14.35 0.21
C GLN A 15 10.21 13.50 1.33
N PHE A 16 9.81 14.13 2.44
CA PHE A 16 9.19 13.44 3.58
C PHE A 16 7.87 12.76 3.20
N ILE A 17 7.03 13.42 2.41
CA ILE A 17 5.77 12.84 1.90
C ILE A 17 6.05 11.63 1.00
N ILE A 18 7.04 11.72 0.11
CA ILE A 18 7.42 10.60 -0.77
C ILE A 18 7.93 9.43 0.05
N GLU A 19 8.83 9.66 1.00
CA GLU A 19 9.37 8.62 1.90
C GLU A 19 8.27 7.93 2.70
N TYR A 20 7.33 8.70 3.27
CA TYR A 20 6.20 8.14 4.02
C TYR A 20 5.25 7.33 3.12
N ASN A 21 4.96 7.81 1.91
CA ASN A 21 4.10 7.08 0.97
C ASN A 21 4.76 5.79 0.42
N MET A 22 6.10 5.73 0.41
CA MET A 22 6.89 4.57 0.01
C MET A 22 7.14 3.60 1.17
N ALA A 23 6.63 3.90 2.38
CA ALA A 23 6.72 2.98 3.50
C ALA A 23 5.99 1.67 3.19
N ASN A 24 6.63 0.57 3.54
CA ASN A 24 6.11 -0.78 3.30
C ASN A 24 5.03 -1.11 4.36
N LEU A 25 3.85 -0.51 4.21
CA LEU A 25 2.77 -0.55 5.22
C LEU A 25 1.88 -1.78 5.09
N ASN A 26 1.58 -2.20 3.86
CA ASN A 26 0.77 -3.39 3.60
C ASN A 26 1.65 -4.55 3.08
N CYS A 27 1.22 -5.78 3.35
CA CYS A 27 1.88 -7.01 2.88
C CYS A 27 0.98 -7.85 1.95
N ILE A 28 0.08 -7.21 1.20
CA ILE A 28 -0.89 -7.88 0.31
C ILE A 28 -0.18 -8.82 -0.68
N LYS A 29 0.94 -8.38 -1.27
CA LYS A 29 1.71 -9.20 -2.23
C LYS A 29 2.24 -10.49 -1.61
N ALA A 30 2.67 -10.45 -0.35
CA ALA A 30 3.16 -11.63 0.36
C ALA A 30 2.01 -12.62 0.61
N VAL A 31 0.86 -12.14 1.07
CA VAL A 31 -0.33 -12.99 1.31
C VAL A 31 -0.87 -13.58 0.00
N LEU A 32 -0.88 -12.81 -1.09
CA LEU A 32 -1.26 -13.32 -2.41
C LEU A 32 -0.31 -14.43 -2.89
N ALA A 33 0.99 -14.26 -2.68
CA ALA A 33 1.98 -15.28 -3.03
C ALA A 33 1.82 -16.56 -2.19
N GLU A 34 1.62 -16.42 -0.88
CA GLU A 34 1.36 -17.55 0.03
C GLU A 34 0.11 -18.34 -0.37
N LYS A 35 -0.96 -17.65 -0.80
CA LYS A 35 -2.19 -18.29 -1.27
C LYS A 35 -2.16 -18.75 -2.72
N GLY A 36 -1.09 -18.46 -3.48
CA GLY A 36 -1.01 -18.78 -4.91
C GLY A 36 -2.03 -18.02 -5.77
N ILE A 37 -2.46 -16.83 -5.34
CA ILE A 37 -3.48 -16.02 -6.02
C ILE A 37 -2.80 -14.89 -6.80
N MET A 38 -3.23 -14.68 -8.04
CA MET A 38 -2.71 -13.58 -8.87
C MET A 38 -3.37 -12.23 -8.53
N SER A 39 -2.60 -11.15 -8.56
CA SER A 39 -3.11 -9.78 -8.37
C SER A 39 -4.20 -9.40 -9.39
N LYS A 40 -4.12 -9.91 -10.63
CA LYS A 40 -5.17 -9.74 -11.65
C LYS A 40 -6.50 -10.37 -11.24
N TRP A 41 -6.47 -11.50 -10.53
CA TRP A 41 -7.67 -12.14 -9.99
C TRP A 41 -8.29 -11.26 -8.91
N LEU A 42 -7.47 -10.77 -7.96
CA LEU A 42 -7.94 -9.87 -6.90
C LEU A 42 -8.57 -8.59 -7.47
N ALA A 43 -7.96 -7.99 -8.50
CA ALA A 43 -8.50 -6.82 -9.20
C ALA A 43 -9.89 -7.10 -9.78
N LYS A 44 -10.06 -8.25 -10.45
CA LYS A 44 -11.35 -8.66 -10.99
C LYS A 44 -12.38 -8.87 -9.88
N THR A 45 -12.02 -9.56 -8.80
CA THR A 45 -12.93 -9.86 -7.67
C THR A 45 -13.40 -8.60 -6.96
N LEU A 46 -12.51 -7.62 -6.77
CA LEU A 46 -12.84 -6.34 -6.13
C LEU A 46 -13.45 -5.30 -7.09
N GLN A 47 -13.58 -5.63 -8.38
CA GLN A 47 -14.00 -4.71 -9.43
C GLN A 47 -13.15 -3.42 -9.44
N LYS A 48 -11.83 -3.59 -9.33
CA LYS A 48 -10.84 -2.50 -9.34
C LYS A 48 -9.94 -2.61 -10.56
N ASP A 49 -9.40 -1.46 -10.96
CA ASP A 49 -8.42 -1.40 -12.03
C ASP A 49 -7.15 -2.20 -11.67
N PRO A 50 -6.60 -3.04 -12.58
CA PRO A 50 -5.41 -3.83 -12.31
C PRO A 50 -4.18 -3.01 -11.90
N ALA A 51 -4.01 -1.79 -12.42
CA ALA A 51 -2.91 -0.91 -12.03
C ALA A 51 -3.08 -0.41 -10.59
N THR A 52 -4.32 -0.22 -10.13
CA THR A 52 -4.59 0.14 -8.72
C THR A 52 -4.16 -0.99 -7.78
N VAL A 53 -4.57 -2.23 -8.06
CA VAL A 53 -4.15 -3.39 -7.25
C VAL A 53 -2.64 -3.63 -7.34
N SER A 54 -2.04 -3.40 -8.50
CA SER A 54 -0.58 -3.46 -8.67
C SER A 54 0.14 -2.44 -7.79
N LYS A 55 -0.36 -1.20 -7.71
CA LYS A 55 0.19 -0.18 -6.82
C LYS A 55 0.09 -0.59 -5.34
N TRP A 56 -1.03 -1.18 -4.91
CA TRP A 56 -1.16 -1.73 -3.55
C TRP A 56 -0.14 -2.84 -3.28
N CYS A 57 -0.01 -3.81 -4.20
CA CYS A 57 0.94 -4.91 -4.06
C CYS A 57 2.41 -4.44 -3.97
N ASN A 58 2.75 -3.30 -4.57
CA ASN A 58 4.09 -2.73 -4.54
C ASN A 58 4.23 -1.55 -3.57
N ASN A 59 3.25 -1.33 -2.68
CA ASN A 59 3.20 -0.22 -1.70
C ASN A 59 3.31 1.20 -2.30
N HIS A 60 3.14 1.38 -3.62
CA HIS A 60 3.10 2.72 -4.24
C HIS A 60 1.86 3.52 -3.87
N SER A 61 0.80 2.84 -3.44
CA SER A 61 -0.37 3.43 -2.82
C SER A 61 -0.91 2.45 -1.80
N GLN A 62 -1.66 2.94 -0.81
CA GLN A 62 -2.29 2.10 0.19
C GLN A 62 -3.79 1.98 -0.10
N PRO A 63 -4.40 0.79 0.07
CA PRO A 63 -5.86 0.69 0.13
C PRO A 63 -6.34 1.35 1.43
N ASP A 64 -7.54 1.93 1.40
CA ASP A 64 -8.21 2.34 2.64
C ASP A 64 -8.61 1.12 3.49
N LEU A 65 -8.98 1.37 4.75
CA LEU A 65 -9.30 0.29 5.70
C LEU A 65 -10.50 -0.55 5.26
N TYR A 66 -11.52 0.05 4.62
CA TYR A 66 -12.68 -0.68 4.11
C TYR A 66 -12.28 -1.64 2.98
N THR A 67 -11.42 -1.18 2.08
CA THR A 67 -10.86 -1.98 0.99
C THR A 67 -9.96 -3.08 1.53
N LEU A 68 -9.15 -2.80 2.55
CA LEU A 68 -8.30 -3.79 3.21
C LEU A 68 -9.14 -4.89 3.88
N ALA A 69 -10.23 -4.53 4.57
CA ALA A 69 -11.18 -5.48 5.14
C ALA A 69 -11.83 -6.34 4.05
N ARG A 70 -12.21 -5.73 2.91
CA ARG A 70 -12.74 -6.47 1.76
C ARG A 70 -11.73 -7.45 1.16
N ILE A 71 -10.46 -7.06 1.07
CA ILE A 71 -9.37 -7.95 0.63
C ILE A 71 -9.23 -9.13 1.60
N ALA A 72 -9.26 -8.87 2.91
CA ALA A 72 -9.13 -9.90 3.94
C ALA A 72 -10.26 -10.94 3.84
N GLU A 73 -11.50 -10.49 3.66
CA GLU A 73 -12.67 -11.35 3.47
C GLU A 73 -12.56 -12.18 2.18
N VAL A 74 -12.20 -11.55 1.06
CA VAL A 74 -12.04 -12.25 -0.23
C VAL A 74 -10.93 -13.29 -0.19
N LEU A 75 -9.84 -12.99 0.52
CA LEU A 75 -8.71 -13.88 0.66
C LEU A 75 -8.89 -14.88 1.80
N ASP A 76 -9.96 -14.80 2.60
CA ASP A 76 -10.18 -15.63 3.80
C ASP A 76 -8.94 -15.62 4.73
N VAL A 77 -8.61 -14.43 5.22
CA VAL A 77 -7.53 -14.17 6.17
C VAL A 77 -7.95 -13.12 7.19
N ASP A 78 -7.30 -13.12 8.36
CA ASP A 78 -7.39 -11.99 9.28
C ASP A 78 -6.77 -10.72 8.65
N ILE A 79 -7.40 -9.56 8.85
CA ILE A 79 -6.95 -8.28 8.28
C ILE A 79 -5.53 -7.90 8.72
N HIS A 80 -5.10 -8.28 9.93
CA HIS A 80 -3.73 -8.05 10.41
C HIS A 80 -2.69 -8.78 9.56
N ARG A 81 -3.06 -9.85 8.85
CA ARG A 81 -2.16 -10.52 7.90
C ARG A 81 -1.83 -9.68 6.68
N LEU A 82 -2.59 -8.62 6.40
CA LEU A 82 -2.37 -7.71 5.28
C LEU A 82 -1.59 -6.45 5.69
N ILE A 83 -1.25 -6.29 6.97
CA ILE A 83 -0.52 -5.14 7.51
C ILE A 83 0.89 -5.57 7.92
N CYS A 84 1.91 -4.83 7.48
CA CYS A 84 3.29 -5.09 7.87
C CYS A 84 3.52 -4.79 9.36
N HIS A 85 4.39 -5.58 10.00
CA HIS A 85 4.89 -5.23 11.32
C HIS A 85 5.74 -3.96 11.24
N THR A 86 5.47 -3.01 12.13
CA THR A 86 6.21 -1.73 12.22
C THR A 86 7.42 -1.79 13.12
N LYS A 87 7.63 -2.92 13.81
CA LYS A 87 8.77 -3.22 14.68
C LYS A 87 9.21 -4.66 14.43
N GLU A 88 10.51 -4.92 14.55
CA GLU A 88 11.02 -6.29 14.61
C GLU A 88 10.45 -7.01 15.84
N LYS A 89 10.17 -8.30 15.71
CA LYS A 89 9.68 -9.14 16.82
C LYS A 89 10.81 -9.53 17.76
#